data_AF-A0A3M1MRR3-F1
#
_entry.id   AF-A0A3M1MRR3-F1
#
_cell.length_a   1.000
_cell.length_b   1.000
_cell.length_c   1.000
_cell.angle_alpha   90.00
_cell.angle_beta   90.00
_cell.angle_gamma   90.00
#
_symmetry.space_group_name_H-M   'P 1'
#
loop_
_entity.id
_entity.type
_entity.pdbx_description
1 polymer ?
#
loop_
_entity_poly.entity_id
_entity_poly.type
_entity_poly.pdbx_seq_one_letter_code
_entity_poly.pdbx_strand_id
1 'polypeptide(L)'
;MAAFPDEITAQECQTMIEYLSQNRIGYLIEAGTPDGTQIAHKHGWISDPFGTINTIGDAGIVFSPGGDYVLVVFLNHPQELIWDQAANLIADLSRAVYNYYNLPEQ
;
A
#
# COMPACT_ATOMS: atom_id res chain seq x y z
N MET A 1 -13.22 17.37 10.41
CA MET A 1 -14.43 16.57 10.69
C MET A 1 -14.07 15.10 10.50
N ALA A 2 -14.58 14.18 11.31
CA ALA A 2 -14.36 12.75 11.13
C ALA A 2 -15.15 12.23 9.91
N ALA A 3 -14.60 11.30 9.15
CA ALA A 3 -15.26 10.72 7.96
C ALA A 3 -16.48 9.86 8.33
N PHE A 4 -16.48 9.26 9.53
CA PHE A 4 -17.54 8.39 10.06
C PHE A 4 -17.84 8.75 11.52
N PRO A 5 -18.48 9.90 11.78
CA PRO A 5 -18.78 10.34 13.14
C PRO A 5 -19.71 9.32 13.82
N ASP A 6 -19.47 9.03 15.09
CA ASP A 6 -20.23 8.10 15.94
C ASP A 6 -20.23 6.62 15.51
N GLU A 7 -19.65 6.28 14.36
CA GLU A 7 -19.47 4.90 13.88
C GLU A 7 -18.06 4.36 14.14
N ILE A 8 -17.03 5.22 14.02
CA ILE A 8 -15.63 4.87 14.26
C ILE A 8 -14.99 5.91 15.17
N THR A 9 -14.49 5.45 16.32
CA THR A 9 -13.77 6.28 17.28
C THR A 9 -12.31 6.47 16.87
N ALA A 10 -11.68 7.54 17.39
CA ALA A 10 -10.24 7.76 17.19
C ALA A 10 -9.38 6.60 17.71
N GLN A 11 -9.81 5.94 18.79
CA GLN A 11 -9.14 4.77 19.36
C GLN A 11 -9.20 3.57 18.40
N GLU A 12 -10.36 3.31 17.79
CA GLU A 12 -10.52 2.22 16.81
C GLU A 12 -9.69 2.48 15.55
N CYS A 13 -9.62 3.73 15.08
CA CYS A 13 -8.73 4.11 13.99
C CYS A 13 -7.26 3.79 14.32
N GLN A 14 -6.79 4.17 15.52
CA GLN A 14 -5.41 3.89 15.93
C GLN A 14 -5.13 2.39 16.02
N THR A 15 -6.06 1.62 16.60
CA THR A 15 -5.96 0.15 16.66
C THR A 15 -5.89 -0.47 15.26
N MET A 16 -6.69 0.01 14.31
CA MET A 16 -6.63 -0.48 12.93
C MET A 16 -5.29 -0.15 12.25
N ILE A 17 -4.80 1.09 12.40
CA ILE A 17 -3.51 1.50 11.87
C ILE A 17 -2.38 0.65 12.46
N GLU A 18 -2.43 0.37 13.76
CA GLU A 18 -1.46 -0.49 14.43
C GLU A 18 -1.47 -1.91 13.85
N TYR A 19 -2.64 -2.52 13.66
CA TYR A 19 -2.74 -3.84 13.03
C TYR A 19 -2.22 -3.85 11.59
N LEU A 20 -2.61 -2.87 10.78
CA LEU A 20 -2.16 -2.77 9.40
C LEU A 20 -0.64 -2.50 9.31
N SER A 21 -0.04 -1.87 10.32
CA SER A 21 1.41 -1.62 10.37
C SER A 21 2.27 -2.86 10.63
N GLN A 22 1.64 -3.94 11.08
CA GLN A 22 2.30 -5.23 11.34
C GLN A 22 2.33 -6.13 10.12
N ASN A 23 1.59 -5.79 9.07
CA ASN A 23 1.61 -6.52 7.81
C ASN A 23 2.92 -6.22 7.06
N ARG A 24 3.94 -7.06 7.23
CA ARG A 24 5.25 -6.90 6.60
C ARG A 24 5.50 -8.03 5.60
N ILE A 25 5.50 -7.69 4.31
CA ILE A 25 5.68 -8.67 3.23
C ILE A 25 6.90 -8.39 2.35
N GLY A 26 7.44 -7.17 2.36
CA GLY A 26 8.58 -6.78 1.53
C GLY A 26 8.28 -6.70 0.01
N TYR A 27 7.00 -6.62 -0.38
CA TYR A 27 6.56 -6.43 -1.77
C TYR A 27 5.61 -5.23 -1.88
N LEU A 28 5.21 -4.90 -3.10
CA LEU A 28 4.17 -3.90 -3.38
C LEU A 28 4.55 -2.52 -2.84
N ILE A 29 3.72 -1.87 -2.03
CA ILE A 29 4.01 -0.53 -1.52
C ILE A 29 5.31 -0.52 -0.70
N GLU A 30 5.55 -1.54 0.14
CA GLU A 30 6.76 -1.64 0.99
C GLU A 30 8.05 -1.55 0.17
N ALA A 31 8.13 -2.29 -0.94
CA ALA A 31 9.32 -2.37 -1.79
C ALA A 31 9.63 -1.05 -2.54
N GLY A 32 8.70 -0.10 -2.54
CA GLY A 32 8.91 1.23 -3.08
C GLY A 32 9.53 2.23 -2.09
N THR A 33 9.64 1.86 -0.81
CA THR A 33 10.08 2.77 0.26
C THR A 33 11.41 2.32 0.88
N PRO A 34 12.15 3.22 1.56
CA PRO A 34 13.33 2.83 2.33
C PRO A 34 12.99 1.83 3.45
N ASP A 35 13.91 0.91 3.72
CA ASP A 35 13.79 -0.02 4.85
C ASP A 35 13.53 0.71 6.16
N GLY A 36 12.59 0.19 6.94
CA GLY A 36 12.18 0.79 8.22
C GLY A 36 11.13 1.91 8.10
N THR A 37 10.73 2.30 6.88
CA THR A 37 9.54 3.15 6.69
C THR A 37 8.33 2.45 7.30
N GLN A 38 7.63 3.13 8.22
CA GLN A 38 6.39 2.59 8.77
C GLN A 38 5.31 2.68 7.71
N ILE A 39 4.65 1.56 7.44
CA ILE A 39 3.57 1.46 6.47
C ILE A 39 2.44 0.67 7.09
N ALA A 40 1.25 1.28 7.18
CA ALA A 40 0.02 0.61 7.59
C ALA A 40 -0.79 0.27 6.33
N HIS A 41 -0.75 -0.98 5.88
CA HIS A 41 -1.31 -1.37 4.58
C HIS A 41 -1.94 -2.75 4.52
N LYS A 42 -2.73 -2.97 3.47
CA LYS A 42 -3.35 -4.25 3.16
C LYS A 42 -3.26 -4.53 1.66
N HIS A 43 -2.56 -5.61 1.33
CA HIS A 43 -2.54 -6.18 0.00
C HIS A 43 -3.63 -7.24 -0.21
N GLY A 44 -3.94 -7.53 -1.47
CA GLY A 44 -4.84 -8.61 -1.86
C GLY A 44 -4.73 -8.95 -3.35
N TRP A 45 -5.19 -10.14 -3.71
CA TRP A 45 -5.27 -10.57 -5.10
C TRP A 45 -6.54 -11.39 -5.35
N ILE A 46 -6.96 -11.44 -6.61
CA ILE A 46 -8.06 -12.28 -7.08
C ILE A 46 -7.48 -13.28 -8.08
N SER A 47 -7.81 -14.56 -7.84
CA SER A 47 -7.48 -15.67 -8.71
C SER A 47 -8.76 -16.25 -9.32
N ASP A 48 -8.65 -16.76 -10.54
CA ASP A 48 -9.69 -17.60 -11.14
C ASP A 48 -9.71 -19.01 -10.51
N PRO A 49 -10.67 -19.88 -10.87
CA PRO A 49 -10.75 -21.26 -10.35
C PRO A 49 -9.54 -22.15 -10.67
N PHE A 50 -8.69 -21.75 -11.61
CA PHE A 50 -7.47 -22.45 -12.00
C PHE A 50 -6.22 -21.90 -11.29
N GLY A 51 -6.38 -20.86 -10.47
CA GLY A 51 -5.32 -20.23 -9.69
C GLY A 51 -4.64 -19.05 -10.39
N THR A 52 -5.05 -18.70 -11.61
CA THR A 52 -4.45 -17.59 -12.36
C THR A 52 -4.87 -16.26 -11.74
N ILE A 53 -3.90 -15.46 -11.32
CA ILE A 53 -4.13 -14.13 -10.77
C ILE A 53 -4.48 -13.18 -11.91
N ASN A 54 -5.56 -12.41 -11.76
CA ASN A 54 -5.95 -11.38 -12.74
C ASN A 54 -6.02 -9.98 -12.13
N THR A 55 -6.02 -9.87 -10.80
CA THR A 55 -6.09 -8.59 -10.09
C THR A 55 -5.18 -8.64 -8.87
N ILE A 56 -4.37 -7.61 -8.69
CA ILE A 56 -3.55 -7.38 -7.49
C ILE A 56 -3.81 -5.96 -7.02
N GLY A 57 -3.96 -5.78 -5.72
CA GLY A 57 -4.12 -4.47 -5.11
C GLY A 57 -3.36 -4.33 -3.81
N ASP A 58 -3.01 -3.09 -3.49
CA ASP A 58 -2.42 -2.70 -2.23
C ASP A 58 -2.89 -1.30 -1.85
N ALA A 59 -3.30 -1.14 -0.59
CA ALA A 59 -3.83 0.10 -0.05
C ALA A 59 -3.20 0.37 1.30
N GLY A 60 -2.58 1.53 1.47
CA GLY A 60 -1.83 1.84 2.68
C GLY A 60 -1.65 3.31 2.99
N ILE A 61 -1.32 3.56 4.26
CA ILE A 61 -0.78 4.81 4.77
C ILE A 61 0.73 4.63 4.89
N VAL A 62 1.49 5.49 4.23
CA VAL A 62 2.96 5.53 4.33
C VAL A 62 3.33 6.70 5.21
N PHE A 63 4.06 6.41 6.30
CA PHE A 63 4.55 7.42 7.22
C PHE A 63 5.95 7.84 6.79
N SER A 64 6.10 9.05 6.23
CA SER A 64 7.34 9.49 5.60
C SER A 64 7.84 10.83 6.15
N PRO A 65 9.16 11.11 6.12
CA PRO A 65 9.71 12.36 6.66
C PRO A 65 9.12 13.64 6.07
N GLY A 66 8.78 13.64 4.77
CA GLY A 66 8.17 14.76 4.06
C GLY A 66 6.65 14.88 4.24
N GLY A 67 6.04 13.98 5.00
CA GLY A 67 4.62 13.95 5.31
C GLY A 67 4.00 12.57 5.08
N ASP A 68 2.98 12.26 5.86
CA ASP A 68 2.22 11.01 5.72
C ASP A 68 1.30 11.09 4.51
N TYR A 69 1.18 10.00 3.76
CA TYR A 69 0.30 9.94 2.60
C TYR A 69 -0.44 8.61 2.49
N VAL A 70 -1.61 8.65 1.84
CA VAL A 70 -2.38 7.46 1.47
C VAL A 70 -2.08 7.11 0.03
N LEU A 71 -1.75 5.84 -0.24
CA LEU A 71 -1.55 5.30 -1.57
C LEU A 71 -2.43 4.06 -1.76
N VAL A 72 -3.19 4.02 -2.85
CA VAL A 72 -4.06 2.91 -3.21
C VAL A 72 -3.81 2.57 -4.67
N VAL A 73 -3.38 1.34 -4.93
CA VAL A 73 -3.08 0.86 -6.28
C VAL A 73 -3.83 -0.45 -6.54
N PHE A 74 -4.51 -0.53 -7.67
CA PHE A 74 -5.11 -1.75 -8.18
C PHE A 74 -4.67 -1.96 -9.63
N LEU A 75 -4.16 -3.14 -9.92
CA LEU A 75 -3.79 -3.59 -11.25
C LEU A 75 -4.73 -4.72 -11.65
N ASN A 76 -5.26 -4.68 -12.87
CA ASN A 76 -6.09 -5.72 -13.45
C ASN A 76 -5.61 -6.04 -14.87
N HIS A 77 -5.60 -7.33 -15.23
CA HIS A 77 -5.29 -7.78 -16.58
C HIS A 77 -6.27 -8.88 -17.02
N PRO A 78 -6.78 -8.86 -18.26
CA PRO A 78 -7.87 -9.74 -18.70
C PRO A 78 -7.48 -11.22 -18.86
N GLN A 79 -6.19 -11.54 -18.89
CA GLN A 79 -5.69 -12.91 -19.08
C GLN A 79 -5.01 -13.40 -17.81
N GLU A 80 -3.79 -12.94 -17.60
CA GLU A 80 -3.01 -13.21 -16.40
C GLU A 80 -2.25 -11.94 -16.01
N LEU A 81 -2.22 -11.66 -14.71
CA LEU A 81 -1.41 -10.62 -14.11
C LEU A 81 -0.26 -11.30 -13.37
N ILE A 82 0.92 -11.35 -14.02
CA ILE A 82 2.09 -12.02 -13.48
C ILE A 82 2.56 -11.29 -12.21
N TRP A 83 2.63 -12.03 -11.09
CA TRP A 83 2.88 -11.47 -9.76
C TRP A 83 4.11 -10.57 -9.72
N ASP A 84 5.29 -11.05 -10.12
CA ASP A 84 6.53 -10.29 -10.01
C ASP A 84 6.49 -8.99 -10.82
N GLN A 85 5.89 -9.01 -12.01
CA GLN A 85 5.78 -7.83 -12.86
C GLN A 85 4.83 -6.80 -12.25
N ALA A 86 3.69 -7.25 -11.76
CA ALA A 86 2.71 -6.40 -11.11
C ALA A 86 3.23 -5.84 -9.78
N ALA A 87 3.91 -6.67 -8.99
CA ALA A 87 4.49 -6.27 -7.72
C ALA A 87 5.58 -5.22 -7.89
N ASN A 88 6.47 -5.42 -8.89
CA ASN A 88 7.49 -4.43 -9.23
C ASN A 88 6.87 -3.12 -9.75
N LEU A 89 5.81 -3.19 -10.56
CA LEU A 89 5.11 -1.98 -11.01
C LEU A 89 4.52 -1.20 -9.83
N ILE A 90 3.89 -1.88 -8.86
CA ILE A 90 3.36 -1.22 -7.65
C ILE A 90 4.51 -0.62 -6.82
N ALA A 91 5.64 -1.32 -6.68
CA ALA A 91 6.82 -0.82 -5.99
C ALA A 91 7.40 0.43 -6.67
N ASP A 92 7.48 0.44 -8.01
CA ASP A 92 7.97 1.58 -8.78
C ASP A 92 7.05 2.80 -8.64
N LEU A 93 5.73 2.59 -8.67
CA LEU A 93 4.75 3.64 -8.41
C LEU A 93 4.88 4.18 -6.98
N SER A 94 5.01 3.29 -5.98
CA SER A 94 5.21 3.66 -4.58
C SER A 94 6.49 4.49 -4.41
N ARG A 95 7.60 4.10 -5.07
CA ARG A 95 8.86 4.85 -5.04
C ARG A 95 8.75 6.24 -5.66
N ALA A 96 8.04 6.36 -6.78
CA ALA A 96 7.82 7.65 -7.42
C ALA A 96 7.03 8.60 -6.49
N VAL A 97 5.99 8.08 -5.81
CA VAL A 97 5.20 8.84 -4.84
C VAL A 97 6.03 9.21 -3.60
N TYR A 98 6.80 8.25 -3.05
CA TYR A 98 7.67 8.50 -1.90
C TYR A 98 8.67 9.63 -2.20
N ASN A 99 9.34 9.56 -3.34
CA ASN A 99 10.33 10.56 -3.76
C ASN A 99 9.70 11.94 -4.01
N TYR A 100 8.46 11.99 -4.51
CA TYR A 100 7.75 13.26 -4.70
C TYR A 100 7.54 14.00 -3.37
N TYR A 101 7.17 13.28 -2.30
CA TYR A 101 7.01 13.87 -0.97
C TYR A 101 8.34 14.06 -0.22
N ASN A 102 9.38 13.30 -0.57
CA ASN A 102 10.68 13.30 0.12
C ASN A 102 11.82 13.74 -0.82
N LEU A 103 11.74 14.99 -1.29
CA LEU A 103 12.81 15.58 -2.10
C LEU A 103 14.07 15.77 -1.24
N PRO A 104 15.28 15.51 -1.79
CA PRO A 104 16.51 15.95 -1.14
C PRO A 104 16.44 17.47 -0.92
N GLU A 105 16.81 17.94 0.28
CA GLU A 105 17.01 19.37 0.51
C GLU A 105 17.92 19.94 -0.59
N GLN A 106 17.55 21.10 -1.15
CA GLN A 106 18.36 21.81 -2.15
C GLN A 106 19.56 22.51 -1.51
#